data_AF-G4T7F6-F1
#
_entry.id   AF-G4T7F6-F1
#
_cell.length_a   1.000
_cell.length_b   1.000
_cell.length_c   1.000
_cell.angle_alpha   90.00
_cell.angle_beta   90.00
_cell.angle_gamma   90.00
#
_symmetry.space_group_name_H-M   'P 1'
#
loop_
_entity.id
_entity.type
_entity.pdbx_description
1 polymer ?
#
loop_
_entity_poly.entity_id
_entity_poly.type
_entity_poly.pdbx_seq_one_letter_code
_entity_poly.pdbx_strand_id
1 'polypeptide(L)'
;MSTSCEGIRVALKSCLIRSECVLKHNNLPSECLRDHFDELPTECKQLRQSLYECKKGMLDMRNRFRGNPGAKISNKLLEEQAQEELA
;
A
#
# COMPACT_ATOMS: atom_id res chain seq x y z
N MET A 1 10.48 -11.01 -4.21
CA MET A 1 10.16 -10.20 -3.02
C MET A 1 8.89 -10.76 -2.42
N SER A 2 8.84 -10.96 -1.10
CA SER A 2 7.74 -11.66 -0.41
C SER A 2 6.36 -11.09 -0.76
N THR A 3 5.45 -11.95 -1.20
CA THR A 3 4.08 -11.64 -1.66
C THR A 3 3.15 -11.14 -0.55
N SER A 4 3.58 -11.20 0.71
CA SER A 4 2.75 -10.96 1.89
C SER A 4 2.21 -9.52 2.04
N CYS A 5 2.78 -8.53 1.34
CA CYS A 5 2.29 -7.14 1.38
C CYS A 5 1.90 -6.62 -0.02
N GLU A 6 1.72 -7.52 -1.00
CA GLU A 6 1.52 -7.12 -2.39
C GLU A 6 0.21 -6.35 -2.62
N GLY A 7 -0.89 -6.75 -1.98
CA GLY A 7 -2.18 -6.06 -2.09
C GLY A 7 -2.13 -4.62 -1.63
N ILE A 8 -1.50 -4.36 -0.49
CA ILE A 8 -1.30 -2.99 0.01
C ILE A 8 -0.44 -2.20 -0.99
N ARG A 9 0.55 -2.85 -1.62
CA ARG A 9 1.45 -2.21 -2.57
C ARG A 9 0.76 -1.85 -3.88
N VAL A 10 -0.08 -2.73 -4.39
CA VAL A 10 -0.91 -2.52 -5.60
C VAL A 10 -1.93 -1.41 -5.33
N ALA A 11 -2.63 -1.46 -4.19
CA ALA A 11 -3.57 -0.43 -3.76
C ALA A 11 -2.88 0.95 -3.61
N LEU A 12 -1.68 1.00 -3.02
CA LEU A 12 -0.90 2.24 -2.94
C LEU A 12 -0.57 2.78 -4.33
N LYS A 13 -0.14 1.92 -5.25
CA LYS A 13 0.21 2.32 -6.62
C LYS A 13 -1.00 2.88 -7.36
N SER A 14 -2.17 2.23 -7.25
CA SER A 14 -3.40 2.71 -7.86
C SER A 14 -3.90 4.03 -7.25
N CYS A 15 -3.67 4.23 -5.94
CA CYS A 15 -3.94 5.50 -5.27
C CYS A 15 -3.05 6.62 -5.81
N LEU A 16 -1.74 6.36 -5.98
CA LEU A 16 -0.78 7.36 -6.47
C LEU A 16 -1.08 7.81 -7.90
N ILE A 17 -1.42 6.89 -8.80
CA ILE A 17 -1.76 7.21 -10.19
C ILE A 17 -2.97 8.14 -10.27
N ARG A 18 -3.92 8.00 -9.34
CA ARG A 18 -5.12 8.86 -9.25
C ARG A 18 -4.89 10.17 -8.49
N SER A 19 -3.77 10.29 -7.78
CA SER A 19 -3.48 11.46 -6.95
C SER A 19 -3.06 12.67 -7.77
N GLU A 20 -3.27 13.86 -7.20
CA GLU A 20 -2.94 15.13 -7.87
C GLU A 20 -1.44 15.28 -8.15
N CYS A 21 -0.56 14.67 -7.34
CA CYS A 21 0.89 14.75 -7.57
C CYS A 21 1.31 14.15 -8.92
N VAL A 22 0.72 13.01 -9.30
CA VAL A 22 1.03 12.38 -10.60
C VAL A 22 0.25 13.06 -11.73
N LEU A 23 -1.03 13.40 -11.50
CA LEU A 23 -1.89 13.96 -12.56
C LEU A 23 -1.56 15.42 -12.91
N LYS A 24 -1.27 16.28 -11.92
CA LYS A 24 -0.98 17.71 -12.14
C LYS A 24 0.48 17.97 -12.44
N HIS A 25 1.39 17.35 -11.68
CA HIS A 25 2.82 17.64 -11.77
C HIS A 25 3.59 16.70 -12.69
N ASN A 26 2.97 15.60 -13.16
CA ASN A 26 3.63 14.55 -13.96
C ASN A 26 4.88 13.96 -13.30
N ASN A 27 4.95 14.02 -11.97
CA ASN A 27 6.05 13.48 -11.19
C ASN A 27 5.96 11.95 -11.11
N LEU A 28 7.10 11.29 -10.90
CA LEU A 28 7.09 9.85 -10.69
C LEU A 28 6.38 9.52 -9.36
N PRO A 29 5.59 8.43 -9.27
CA PRO A 29 4.95 8.01 -8.02
C PRO A 29 5.93 7.84 -6.85
N SER A 30 7.17 7.46 -7.15
CA SER A 30 8.25 7.35 -6.15
C SER A 30 8.70 8.69 -5.59
N GLU A 31 8.68 9.74 -6.41
CA GLU A 31 9.06 11.12 -6.05
C GLU A 31 7.93 11.77 -5.24
N CYS A 32 6.67 11.53 -5.62
CA CYS A 32 5.50 11.95 -4.84
C CYS A 32 5.53 11.43 -3.39
N LEU A 33 6.06 10.22 -3.16
CA LEU A 33 6.22 9.68 -1.81
C LEU A 33 7.40 10.31 -1.05
N ARG A 34 8.41 10.85 -1.72
CA ARG A 34 9.59 11.41 -1.04
C ARG A 34 9.39 12.88 -0.71
N ASP A 35 8.97 13.65 -1.70
CA ASP A 35 9.05 15.11 -1.65
C ASP A 35 7.67 15.76 -1.46
N HIS A 36 6.60 15.09 -1.89
CA HIS A 36 5.23 15.62 -1.86
C HIS A 36 4.30 14.81 -0.95
N PHE A 37 4.80 14.37 0.22
CA PHE A 37 3.98 13.56 1.12
C PHE A 37 2.75 14.32 1.64
N ASP A 38 2.88 15.61 1.93
CA ASP A 38 1.82 16.39 2.56
C ASP A 38 0.67 16.74 1.60
N GLU A 39 0.95 16.83 0.31
CA GLU A 39 -0.02 17.11 -0.75
C GLU A 39 -0.86 15.88 -1.14
N LEU A 40 -0.44 14.69 -0.73
CA LEU A 40 -1.16 13.45 -1.01
C LEU A 40 -2.47 13.34 -0.20
N PRO A 41 -3.52 12.75 -0.79
CA PRO A 41 -4.77 12.49 -0.09
C PRO A 41 -4.57 11.53 1.08
N THR A 42 -5.42 11.65 2.09
CA THR A 42 -5.37 10.87 3.33
C THR A 42 -5.38 9.36 3.08
N GLU A 43 -6.12 8.90 2.07
CA GLU A 43 -6.17 7.49 1.66
C GLU A 43 -4.78 6.95 1.28
N CYS A 44 -4.04 7.67 0.43
CA CYS A 44 -2.69 7.24 0.01
C CYS A 44 -1.71 7.28 1.20
N LYS A 45 -1.88 8.25 2.13
CA LYS A 45 -1.07 8.32 3.36
C LYS A 45 -1.32 7.12 4.26
N GLN A 46 -2.57 6.71 4.44
CA GLN A 46 -2.94 5.52 5.21
C GLN A 46 -2.41 4.23 4.57
N LEU A 47 -2.51 4.09 3.25
CA LEU A 47 -1.96 2.94 2.52
C LEU A 47 -0.44 2.85 2.66
N ARG A 48 0.26 3.98 2.71
CA ARG A 48 1.72 4.00 2.95
C ARG A 48 2.03 3.50 4.36
N GLN A 49 1.29 3.98 5.35
CA GLN A 49 1.46 3.56 6.74
C GLN A 49 1.19 2.07 6.91
N SER A 50 0.12 1.55 6.32
CA SER A 50 -0.20 0.12 6.37
C SER A 50 0.87 -0.73 5.68
N LEU A 51 1.48 -0.25 4.58
CA LEU A 51 2.61 -0.92 3.93
C LEU A 51 3.82 -0.98 4.87
N TYR A 52 4.13 0.13 5.53
CA TYR A 52 5.22 0.21 6.50
C TYR A 52 4.99 -0.77 7.67
N GLU A 53 3.79 -0.78 8.23
CA GLU A 53 3.39 -1.69 9.30
C GLU A 53 3.43 -3.16 8.85
N CYS A 54 2.99 -3.46 7.62
CA CYS A 54 3.08 -4.80 7.05
C CYS A 54 4.53 -5.27 6.98
N LYS A 55 5.44 -4.46 6.40
CA LYS A 55 6.87 -4.78 6.33
C LYS A 55 7.52 -4.90 7.70
N LYS A 56 7.20 -3.99 8.61
CA LYS A 56 7.68 -4.05 10.00
C LYS A 56 7.22 -5.33 10.68
N GLY A 57 5.96 -5.71 10.49
CA GLY A 57 5.38 -6.94 11.04
C GLY A 57 6.00 -8.23 10.48
N MET A 58 6.59 -8.19 9.28
CA MET A 58 7.35 -9.32 8.71
C MET A 58 8.71 -9.53 9.39
N LEU A 59 9.30 -8.46 9.90
CA LEU A 59 10.59 -8.52 10.61
C LEU A 59 10.40 -8.80 12.12
N ASP A 60 9.20 -8.57 12.65
CA ASP A 60 8.89 -8.82 14.05
C ASP A 60 8.71 -10.32 14.34
N MET A 61 9.60 -10.88 15.16
CA MET A 61 9.59 -12.28 15.55
C MET A 61 8.33 -12.69 16.32
N ARG A 62 7.65 -11.76 17.01
CA ARG A 62 6.40 -12.04 17.74
C ARG A 62 5.27 -12.45 16.80
N ASN A 63 5.31 -11.97 15.56
CA ASN A 63 4.31 -12.27 14.54
C ASN A 63 4.55 -13.62 13.84
N ARG A 64 5.68 -14.32 14.10
CA ARG A 64 5.92 -15.66 13.55
C ARG A 64 4.88 -16.68 14.01
N PHE A 65 4.43 -16.59 15.27
CA PHE A 65 3.47 -17.54 15.83
C PHE A 65 2.01 -17.13 15.60
N ARG A 66 1.71 -15.82 15.68
CA ARG A 66 0.33 -15.30 15.57
C ARG A 66 -0.06 -14.89 14.14
N GLY A 67 0.92 -14.81 13.25
CA GLY A 67 0.79 -14.25 11.91
C GLY A 67 0.90 -12.72 11.91
N ASN A 68 1.40 -12.17 10.81
CA ASN A 68 1.48 -10.73 10.61
C ASN A 68 0.09 -10.14 10.30
N PRO A 69 -0.46 -9.25 11.12
CA PRO A 69 -1.77 -8.64 10.85
C PRO A 69 -1.78 -7.85 9.54
N GLY A 70 -0.68 -7.14 9.22
CA GLY A 70 -0.56 -6.41 7.96
C GLY A 70 -0.60 -7.31 6.72
N ALA A 71 -0.09 -8.55 6.83
CA ALA A 71 -0.17 -9.51 5.74
C ALA A 71 -1.59 -10.04 5.50
N LYS A 72 -2.39 -10.18 6.57
CA LYS A 72 -3.81 -10.56 6.46
C LYS A 72 -4.60 -9.48 5.73
N ILE A 73 -4.36 -8.21 6.07
CA ILE A 73 -4.97 -7.06 5.40
C ILE A 73 -4.59 -7.04 3.92
N SER A 74 -3.31 -7.27 3.60
CA SER A 74 -2.85 -7.35 2.21
C SER A 74 -3.57 -8.41 1.39
N ASN A 75 -3.79 -9.61 1.94
CA ASN A 75 -4.51 -10.66 1.23
C ASN A 75 -5.97 -10.29 1.00
N LYS A 76 -6.64 -9.70 2.01
CA LYS A 76 -8.02 -9.22 1.87
C LYS A 76 -8.15 -8.16 0.76
N LEU A 77 -7.21 -7.22 0.69
CA LEU A 77 -7.19 -6.21 -0.38
C LEU A 77 -6.96 -6.83 -1.77
N LEU A 78 -6.13 -7.87 -1.88
CA LEU A 78 -5.96 -8.61 -3.15
C LEU A 78 -7.26 -9.33 -3.55
N GLU A 79 -7.94 -9.93 -2.59
CA GLU A 79 -9.23 -10.60 -2.82
C GLU A 79 -10.31 -9.60 -3.25
N GLU A 80 -10.38 -8.44 -2.59
CA GLU A 80 -11.30 -7.35 -2.95
C GLU A 80 -11.03 -6.81 -4.36
N GLN A 81 -9.77 -6.62 -4.74
CA GLN A 81 -9.41 -6.20 -6.10
C GLN A 81 -9.72 -7.25 -7.16
N ALA A 82 -9.53 -8.54 -6.85
CA ALA A 82 -9.90 -9.62 -7.75
C ALA A 82 -11.43 -9.76 -7.95
N GLN A 83 -12.22 -9.35 -6.94
CA GLN A 83 -13.68 -9.32 -7.04
C GLN A 83 -14.16 -8.14 -7.91
N GLU A 84 -13.50 -6.99 -7.85
CA GLU A 84 -13.81 -5.83 -8.71
C GLU A 84 -13.52 -6.09 -10.20
N GLU A 85 -12.52 -6.92 -10.55
CA GLU A 85 -12.23 -7.26 -11.95
C GLU A 85 -13.23 -8.25 -12.59
N LEU A 86 -14.05 -8.93 -11.78
CA LEU A 86 -15.04 -9.93 -12.25
C LEU A 86 -16.47 -9.38 -12.32
N ALA A 87 -16.70 -8.14 -11.89
CA ALA A 87 -17.98 -7.44 -11.89
C ALA A 87 -18.05 -6.38 -13.00
#